data_AF-A0A1V6EGV6-F1
#
_entry.id   AF-A0A1V6EGV6-F1
#
_cell.length_a   1.000
_cell.length_b   1.000
_cell.length_c   1.000
_cell.angle_alpha   90.00
_cell.angle_beta   90.00
_cell.angle_gamma   90.00
#
_symmetry.space_group_name_H-M   'P 1'
#
loop_
_entity.id
_entity.type
_entity.pdbx_description
1 polymer ?
#
loop_
_entity_poly.entity_id
_entity_poly.type
_entity_poly.pdbx_seq_one_letter_code
_entity_poly.pdbx_strand_id
1 'polypeptide(L)'
;MLSADGKRYKTDVANTEQLLRIIQSIPSPKAEPFKLWLAQVGRERIEETIDPELAVNRALETYQKKGYSDEWIHQRILSIRVHLNGDFQE
;
A
#
# COMPACT_ATOMS: atom_id res chain seq x y z
N MET A 1 -0.37 -16.00 20.13
CA MET A 1 -1.52 -15.32 20.78
C MET A 1 -2.27 -16.37 21.59
N LEU A 2 -2.78 -16.03 22.78
CA LEU A 2 -3.62 -16.95 23.56
C LEU A 2 -5.02 -16.98 22.93
N SER A 3 -5.59 -18.15 22.68
CA SER A 3 -6.98 -18.25 22.18
C SER A 3 -7.98 -17.83 23.26
N ALA A 4 -9.22 -17.50 22.86
CA ALA A 4 -10.31 -17.10 23.75
C ALA A 4 -10.64 -18.16 24.83
N ASP A 5 -10.26 -19.42 24.59
CA ASP A 5 -10.38 -20.55 25.52
C ASP A 5 -9.10 -20.83 26.34
N GLY A 6 -8.12 -19.93 26.31
CA GLY A 6 -6.87 -20.03 27.07
C GLY A 6 -5.85 -21.04 26.53
N LYS A 7 -6.18 -21.75 25.44
CA LYS A 7 -5.29 -22.77 24.84
C LYS A 7 -4.35 -22.14 23.81
N ARG A 8 -3.19 -22.78 23.60
CA ARG A 8 -2.28 -22.44 22.50
C ARG A 8 -2.51 -23.39 21.34
N TYR A 9 -3.03 -22.85 20.24
CA TYR A 9 -3.14 -23.55 18.97
C TYR A 9 -1.97 -23.14 18.06
N LYS A 10 -1.55 -24.04 17.17
CA LYS A 10 -0.78 -23.63 15.99
C LYS A 10 -1.73 -22.84 15.11
N THR A 11 -1.67 -21.51 15.18
CA THR A 11 -2.40 -20.64 14.26
C THR A 11 -1.47 -20.34 13.10
N ASP A 12 -1.83 -20.75 11.89
CA ASP A 12 -1.11 -20.36 10.69
C ASP A 12 -1.47 -18.90 10.40
N VAL A 13 -0.71 -17.99 11.01
CA VAL A 13 -0.82 -16.56 10.77
C VAL A 13 0.28 -16.18 9.78
N ALA A 14 -0.13 -15.79 8.58
CA ALA A 14 0.76 -15.24 7.58
C ALA A 14 0.79 -13.71 7.70
N ASN A 15 1.97 -13.12 7.67
CA ASN A 15 2.13 -11.68 7.48
C ASN A 15 1.81 -11.30 6.02
N THR A 16 1.73 -10.00 5.73
CA THR A 16 1.38 -9.50 4.39
C THR A 16 2.28 -10.06 3.29
N GLU A 17 3.61 -10.10 3.52
CA GLU A 17 4.55 -10.63 2.53
C GLU A 17 4.28 -12.12 2.25
N GLN A 18 4.07 -12.91 3.31
CA GLN A 18 3.75 -14.33 3.19
C GLN A 18 2.44 -14.54 2.42
N LEU A 19 1.40 -13.75 2.70
CA LEU A 19 0.13 -13.81 1.96
C LEU A 19 0.32 -13.48 0.47
N LEU A 20 1.06 -12.42 0.16
CA LEU A 20 1.35 -12.02 -1.22
C LEU A 20 2.14 -13.10 -1.97
N ARG A 21 3.13 -13.73 -1.32
CA ARG A 21 3.88 -14.87 -1.90
C ARG A 21 2.98 -16.08 -2.14
N ILE A 22 2.09 -16.40 -1.21
CA ILE A 22 1.11 -17.47 -1.38
C ILE A 22 0.27 -17.19 -2.62
N ILE A 23 -0.30 -15.99 -2.76
CA ILE A 23 -1.11 -15.60 -3.93
C ILE A 23 -0.33 -15.78 -5.24
N GLN A 24 0.94 -15.36 -5.28
CA GLN A 24 1.81 -15.52 -6.46
C GLN A 24 2.06 -17.00 -6.82
N SER A 25 2.15 -17.88 -5.81
CA SER A 25 2.43 -19.30 -5.99
C SER A 25 1.26 -20.14 -6.52
N ILE A 26 0.03 -19.63 -6.52
CA ILE A 26 -1.17 -20.41 -6.88
C ILE A 26 -1.17 -20.73 -8.38
N PRO A 27 -1.12 -22.00 -8.80
CA PRO A 27 -1.13 -22.40 -10.21
C PRO A 27 -2.57 -22.62 -10.70
N SER A 28 -3.44 -21.61 -10.51
CA SER A 28 -4.84 -21.67 -10.92
C SER A 28 -5.23 -20.43 -11.71
N PRO A 29 -5.97 -20.56 -12.84
CA PRO A 29 -6.56 -19.41 -13.54
C PRO A 29 -7.48 -18.58 -12.65
N LYS A 30 -8.04 -19.15 -11.58
CA LYS A 30 -8.87 -18.42 -10.61
C LYS A 30 -8.09 -17.37 -9.82
N ALA A 31 -6.77 -17.52 -9.73
CA ALA A 31 -5.91 -16.53 -9.07
C ALA A 31 -5.49 -15.38 -10.01
N GLU A 32 -5.78 -15.48 -11.31
CA GLU A 32 -5.37 -14.49 -12.32
C GLU A 32 -5.85 -13.06 -12.00
N PRO A 33 -7.09 -12.83 -11.52
CA PRO A 33 -7.53 -11.48 -11.14
C PRO A 33 -6.64 -10.85 -10.07
N PHE A 34 -6.17 -11.63 -9.09
CA PHE A 34 -5.26 -11.13 -8.06
C PHE A 34 -3.86 -10.85 -8.63
N LYS A 35 -3.39 -11.67 -9.56
CA LYS A 35 -2.07 -11.47 -10.21
C LYS A 35 -2.06 -10.23 -11.10
N LEU A 36 -3.11 -10.02 -11.89
CA LEU A 36 -3.30 -8.81 -12.69
C LEU A 36 -3.37 -7.57 -11.82
N TRP A 37 -4.14 -7.62 -10.73
CA TRP A 37 -4.19 -6.53 -9.76
C TRP A 37 -2.81 -6.23 -9.16
N LEU A 38 -2.05 -7.25 -8.77
CA LEU A 38 -0.68 -7.07 -8.26
C LEU A 38 0.28 -6.50 -9.31
N ALA A 39 0.16 -6.93 -10.58
CA ALA A 39 0.94 -6.38 -11.68
C ALA A 39 0.62 -4.89 -11.92
N GLN A 40 -0.66 -4.53 -11.86
CA GLN A 40 -1.10 -3.14 -11.96
C GLN A 40 -0.53 -2.28 -10.83
N VAL A 41 -0.69 -2.71 -9.57
CA VAL A 41 -0.16 -1.98 -8.41
C VAL A 41 1.37 -1.87 -8.48
N GLY A 42 2.06 -2.92 -8.92
CA GLY A 42 3.50 -2.91 -9.12
C GLY A 42 3.93 -1.87 -10.17
N ARG A 43 3.23 -1.81 -11.30
CA ARG A 43 3.46 -0.79 -12.33
C ARG A 43 3.23 0.63 -11.79
N GLU A 44 2.11 0.87 -11.10
CA GLU A 44 1.80 2.18 -10.50
C GLU A 44 2.91 2.62 -9.53
N ARG A 45 3.46 1.70 -8.72
CA ARG A 45 4.59 2.04 -7.82
C ARG A 45 5.87 2.39 -8.56
N ILE A 46 6.16 1.70 -9.67
CA ILE A 46 7.32 2.02 -10.51
C ILE A 46 7.12 3.40 -11.15
N GLU A 47 5.94 3.68 -11.70
CA GLU A 47 5.59 4.97 -12.29
C GLU A 47 5.68 6.10 -11.25
N GLU A 48 5.15 5.91 -10.03
CA GLU A 48 5.26 6.86 -8.92
C GLU A 48 6.71 7.12 -8.46
N THR A 49 7.60 6.14 -8.66
CA THR A 49 9.03 6.31 -8.34
C THR A 49 9.73 7.16 -9.39
N ILE A 50 9.29 7.07 -10.65
CA ILE A 50 9.82 7.84 -11.77
C ILE A 50 9.25 9.27 -11.75
N ASP A 51 7.96 9.41 -11.45
CA ASP A 51 7.24 10.67 -11.37
C ASP A 51 6.55 10.82 -9.99
N PRO A 52 7.22 11.47 -9.02
CA PRO A 52 6.67 11.70 -7.69
C PRO A 52 5.38 12.52 -7.66
N GLU A 53 5.05 13.30 -8.71
CA GLU A 53 3.80 14.06 -8.74
C GLU A 53 2.58 13.13 -8.83
N LEU A 54 2.71 11.97 -9.47
CA LEU A 54 1.66 10.94 -9.49
C LEU A 54 1.33 10.44 -8.08
N ALA A 55 2.34 10.30 -7.21
CA ALA A 55 2.15 9.89 -5.83
C ALA A 55 1.39 10.96 -5.02
N VAL A 56 1.68 12.24 -5.27
CA VAL A 56 0.99 13.38 -4.63
C VAL A 56 -0.48 13.42 -5.05
N ASN A 57 -0.77 13.30 -6.35
CA ASN A 57 -2.14 13.29 -6.87
C ASN A 57 -2.96 12.11 -6.31
N ARG A 58 -2.36 10.91 -6.24
CA ARG A 58 -3.01 9.75 -5.62
C ARG A 58 -3.28 9.97 -4.13
N ALA A 59 -2.37 10.61 -3.40
CA ALA A 59 -2.56 10.93 -1.99
C ALA A 59 -3.72 11.92 -1.78
N LEU A 60 -3.80 12.96 -2.61
CA LEU A 60 -4.92 13.92 -2.62
C LEU A 60 -6.26 13.22 -2.78
N GLU A 61 -6.42 12.41 -3.84
CA GLU A 61 -7.66 11.65 -4.06
C GLU A 61 -7.99 10.71 -2.90
N THR A 62 -6.97 10.05 -2.34
CA THR A 62 -7.15 9.12 -1.23
C THR A 62 -7.70 9.83 0.00
N TYR A 63 -7.19 11.02 0.32
CA TYR A 63 -7.66 11.79 1.46
C TYR A 63 -9.05 12.40 1.23
N GLN A 64 -9.34 12.87 0.01
CA GLN A 64 -10.68 13.31 -0.36
C GLN A 64 -11.71 12.20 -0.21
N LYS A 65 -11.42 10.99 -0.71
CA LYS A 65 -12.28 9.80 -0.56
C LYS A 65 -12.50 9.39 0.90
N LYS A 66 -11.56 9.72 1.80
CA LYS A 66 -11.69 9.49 3.25
C LYS A 66 -12.50 10.60 3.96
N GLY A 67 -12.89 11.67 3.26
CA GLY A 67 -13.71 12.75 3.81
C GLY A 67 -12.92 13.76 4.65
N TYR A 68 -11.61 13.88 4.46
CA TYR A 68 -10.83 14.94 5.11
C TYR A 68 -11.10 16.30 4.47
N SER A 69 -10.96 17.38 5.25
CA SER A 69 -11.12 18.75 4.74
C SER A 69 -9.96 19.16 3.84
N ASP A 70 -10.23 20.00 2.85
CA ASP A 70 -9.21 20.48 1.91
C ASP A 70 -8.04 21.16 2.62
N GLU A 71 -8.29 21.91 3.69
CA GLU A 71 -7.25 22.53 4.52
C GLU A 71 -6.34 21.48 5.17
N TRP A 72 -6.91 20.42 5.77
CA TRP A 72 -6.13 19.34 6.36
C TRP A 72 -5.28 18.62 5.31
N ILE A 73 -5.86 18.38 4.14
CA ILE A 73 -5.20 17.73 3.01
C ILE A 73 -4.02 18.59 2.53
N HIS A 74 -4.23 19.90 2.35
CA HIS A 74 -3.17 20.83 1.95
C HIS A 74 -2.00 20.83 2.94
N GLN A 75 -2.28 20.96 4.24
CA GLN A 75 -1.25 20.91 5.27
C GLN A 75 -0.48 19.57 5.23
N ARG A 76 -1.20 18.45 5.04
CA ARG A 76 -0.58 17.13 4.97
C ARG A 76 0.35 16.99 3.77
N ILE A 77 -0.07 17.43 2.58
CA ILE A 77 0.76 17.36 1.36
C ILE A 77 1.97 18.29 1.48
N LEU A 78 1.81 19.50 2.01
CA LEU A 78 2.94 20.42 2.25
C LEU A 78 3.99 19.78 3.16
N SER A 79 3.57 19.12 4.24
CA SER A 79 4.50 18.43 5.14
C SER A 79 5.28 17.31 4.45
N ILE A 80 4.65 16.58 3.51
CA ILE A 80 5.29 15.50 2.75
C ILE A 80 6.33 16.09 1.78
N ARG A 81 5.99 17.19 1.09
CA ARG A 81 6.91 17.87 0.15
C ARG A 81 8.20 18.35 0.82
N VAL A 82 8.12 18.85 2.05
CA VAL A 82 9.30 19.32 2.80
C VAL A 82 10.29 18.17 3.07
N HIS A 83 9.80 16.95 3.36
CA HIS A 83 10.67 15.80 3.62
C HIS A 83 11.29 15.27 2.32
N LEU A 84 10.50 15.18 1.24
CA LEU A 84 11.01 14.73 -0.06
C LEU A 84 12.17 15.60 -0.56
N ASN A 85 12.07 16.93 -0.44
CA ASN A 85 13.15 17.82 -0.89
C ASN A 85 14.45 17.69 -0.08
N GLY A 86 14.39 17.19 1.16
CA GLY A 86 15.57 16.92 1.99
C GLY A 86 16.29 15.63 1.59
N ASP A 87 15.52 14.61 1.17
CA ASP A 87 16.04 13.27 0.84
C ASP A 87 16.71 13.19 -0.55
N PHE A 88 16.54 14.20 -1.41
CA PHE A 88 17.14 14.27 -2.77
C PHE A 88 18.38 15.19 -2.87
N GLN A 89 18.91 15.67 -1.74
CA GLN A 89 20.10 16.54 -1.67
C GLN A 89 21.37 15.82 -1.16
N GLU A 90 21.33 14.51 -0.93
CA GLU A 90 22.48 13.63 -0.65
C GLU A 90 22.66 12.57 -1.75
#